data_AF-A0AAU8UDA6-F1
#
_entry.id   AF-A0AAU8UDA6-F1
#
_cell.length_a   1.000
_cell.length_b   1.000
_cell.length_c   1.000
_cell.angle_alpha   90.00
_cell.angle_beta   90.00
_cell.angle_gamma   90.00
#
_symmetry.space_group_name_H-M   'P 1'
#
loop_
_entity.id
_entity.type
_entity.pdbx_description
1 polymer ?
#
loop_
_entity_poly.entity_id
_entity_poly.type
_entity_poly.pdbx_seq_one_letter_code
_entity_poly.pdbx_strand_id
1 'polypeptide(L)'
;MKHERIDYRTGILSSPAEVPAAEWNALVARDAHPTPFLRHEFLDALHVARCAVDATGWSPRFVTLTDERTGRLAAAAPVYLKTHSYGEYVFDWAWADAYQRNGVPYYPKLLCAVPFTPVQGTRVLAADDDARRRLAATLLALAEQSDVSSLHVLFPTEAEAQLFDSMGMMLRQGVQFHWINDGYRHFDDFLGTLEQKKRKNIRAERRKVHDAGVTFRRLTGDAIRDADWRFFSRCYRQTYRDHYSSPYLNLEFFRTIGQTMPDNLLLVIAEADGKPIASALAVYQRDPGGGGTLYGRYWGAVEHVPCLHFETAYYQLLEFCIEAGLDTFEGGAQGEHKLARGFLPTVTHSAHWLAHPAFSDAVSRFLERETNHIHAYVDELHDHNPFKRGAD
;
A
#
# COMPACT_ATOMS: atom_id res chain seq x y z
N MET A 1 4.84 -41.34 -1.88
CA MET A 1 4.42 -40.60 -3.09
C MET A 1 5.66 -40.02 -3.73
N LYS A 2 5.96 -40.34 -4.99
CA LYS A 2 7.01 -39.64 -5.75
C LYS A 2 6.58 -38.19 -5.85
N HIS A 3 7.32 -37.26 -5.22
CA HIS A 3 7.17 -35.84 -5.53
C HIS A 3 7.65 -35.69 -6.98
N GLU A 4 6.71 -35.51 -7.91
CA GLU A 4 7.04 -35.15 -9.29
C GLU A 4 7.82 -33.84 -9.24
N ARG A 5 9.03 -33.83 -9.79
CA ARG A 5 9.88 -32.65 -9.79
C ARG A 5 9.30 -31.68 -10.82
N ILE A 6 8.69 -30.59 -10.35
CA ILE A 6 8.24 -29.51 -11.22
C ILE A 6 9.46 -28.65 -11.54
N ASP A 7 9.83 -28.64 -12.81
CA ASP A 7 10.89 -27.78 -13.34
C ASP A 7 10.23 -26.47 -13.83
N TYR A 8 10.72 -25.33 -13.33
CA TYR A 8 10.22 -24.00 -13.69
C TYR A 8 11.28 -23.23 -14.46
N ARG A 9 10.84 -22.49 -15.48
CA ARG A 9 11.69 -21.52 -16.18
C ARG A 9 11.52 -20.13 -15.55
N THR A 10 12.63 -19.56 -15.09
CA THR A 10 12.66 -18.18 -14.57
C THR A 10 12.70 -17.15 -15.70
N GLY A 11 11.88 -16.11 -15.60
CA GLY A 11 11.93 -14.92 -16.44
C GLY A 11 12.20 -13.65 -15.62
N ILE A 12 12.93 -12.70 -16.21
CA ILE A 12 13.10 -11.34 -15.67
C ILE A 12 12.65 -10.37 -16.75
N LEU A 13 11.51 -9.72 -16.52
CA LEU A 13 10.82 -8.92 -17.52
C LEU A 13 10.97 -7.43 -17.21
N SER A 14 11.10 -6.65 -18.28
CA SER A 14 11.26 -5.18 -18.23
C SER A 14 9.92 -4.45 -18.17
N SER A 15 8.81 -5.14 -18.40
CA SER A 15 7.46 -4.59 -18.35
C SER A 15 6.45 -5.66 -17.92
N PRO A 16 5.39 -5.29 -17.17
CA PRO A 16 4.29 -6.23 -16.91
C PRO A 16 3.58 -6.65 -18.21
N ALA A 17 3.62 -5.83 -19.27
CA ALA A 17 3.02 -6.14 -20.56
C ALA A 17 3.67 -7.33 -21.29
N GLU A 18 4.85 -7.79 -20.86
CA GLU A 18 5.50 -9.00 -21.40
C GLU A 18 4.82 -10.30 -20.93
N VAL A 19 3.87 -10.22 -20.00
CA VAL A 19 3.00 -11.32 -19.57
C VAL A 19 1.56 -11.03 -19.98
N PRO A 20 0.81 -12.02 -20.50
CA PRO A 20 -0.63 -11.86 -20.72
C PRO A 20 -1.34 -11.46 -19.43
N ALA A 21 -2.08 -10.34 -19.47
CA ALA A 21 -2.79 -9.80 -18.29
C ALA A 21 -3.70 -10.84 -17.61
N ALA A 22 -4.34 -11.71 -18.40
CA ALA A 22 -5.19 -12.79 -17.90
C ALA A 22 -4.43 -13.83 -17.08
N GLU A 23 -3.17 -14.15 -17.44
CA GLU A 23 -2.34 -15.09 -16.66
C GLU A 23 -1.87 -14.47 -15.36
N TRP A 24 -1.44 -13.21 -15.40
CA TRP A 24 -1.06 -12.47 -14.20
C TRP A 24 -2.24 -12.34 -13.22
N ASN A 25 -3.38 -11.85 -13.71
CA ASN A 25 -4.58 -11.64 -12.89
C ASN A 25 -5.17 -12.96 -12.37
N ALA A 26 -4.95 -14.08 -13.06
CA ALA A 26 -5.31 -15.41 -12.54
C ALA A 26 -4.48 -15.77 -11.29
N LEU A 27 -3.23 -15.34 -11.18
CA LEU A 27 -2.47 -15.51 -9.93
C LEU A 27 -2.99 -14.59 -8.82
N VAL A 28 -3.30 -13.33 -9.15
CA VAL A 28 -3.90 -12.38 -8.19
C VAL A 28 -5.22 -12.93 -7.62
N ALA A 29 -6.08 -13.50 -8.47
CA ALA A 29 -7.36 -14.06 -8.06
C ALA A 29 -7.26 -15.33 -7.18
N ARG A 30 -6.09 -15.98 -7.13
CA ARG A 30 -5.83 -17.14 -6.25
C ARG A 30 -5.28 -16.71 -4.89
N ASP A 31 -4.91 -15.45 -4.75
CA ASP A 31 -4.42 -14.93 -3.50
C ASP A 31 -5.51 -14.94 -2.43
N ALA A 32 -5.12 -15.16 -1.17
CA ALA A 32 -6.06 -15.12 -0.05
C ALA A 32 -6.59 -13.69 0.21
N HIS A 33 -5.82 -12.66 -0.15
CA HIS A 33 -6.14 -11.25 0.03
C HIS A 33 -5.84 -10.49 -1.27
N PRO A 34 -6.61 -10.73 -2.35
CA PRO A 34 -6.36 -10.11 -3.64
C PRO A 34 -6.42 -8.59 -3.53
N THR A 35 -5.37 -7.93 -4.00
CA THR A 35 -5.27 -6.47 -3.94
C THR A 35 -5.32 -5.86 -5.34
N PRO A 36 -6.09 -4.76 -5.54
CA PRO A 36 -6.16 -4.10 -6.84
C PRO A 36 -4.79 -3.57 -7.28
N PHE A 37 -3.88 -3.32 -6.34
CA PHE A 37 -2.55 -2.80 -6.61
C PHE A 37 -1.59 -3.81 -7.27
N LEU A 38 -1.89 -5.11 -7.18
CA LEU A 38 -1.14 -6.15 -7.88
C LEU A 38 -1.80 -6.55 -9.20
N ARG A 39 -2.95 -5.98 -9.55
CA ARG A 39 -3.54 -6.25 -10.86
C ARG A 39 -2.63 -5.76 -11.97
N HIS A 40 -2.61 -6.50 -13.07
CA HIS A 40 -1.80 -6.19 -14.24
C HIS A 40 -2.02 -4.74 -14.71
N GLU A 41 -3.29 -4.32 -14.75
CA GLU A 41 -3.71 -2.99 -15.17
C GLU A 41 -3.11 -1.85 -14.33
N PHE A 42 -2.94 -2.06 -13.01
CA PHE A 42 -2.34 -1.07 -12.11
C PHE A 42 -0.84 -0.95 -12.34
N LEU A 43 -0.15 -2.09 -12.44
CA LEU A 43 1.29 -2.17 -12.65
C LEU A 43 1.68 -1.63 -14.03
N ASP A 44 0.88 -1.94 -15.06
CA ASP A 44 1.05 -1.42 -16.41
C ASP A 44 0.81 0.09 -16.47
N ALA A 45 -0.23 0.60 -15.79
CA ALA A 45 -0.49 2.04 -15.72
C ALA A 45 0.70 2.83 -15.13
N LEU A 46 1.39 2.30 -14.11
CA LEU A 46 2.60 2.91 -13.56
C LEU A 46 3.75 2.99 -14.58
N HIS A 47 3.85 2.00 -15.47
CA HIS A 47 4.89 1.91 -16.47
C HIS A 47 4.59 2.80 -17.69
N VAL A 48 3.39 2.68 -18.26
CA VAL A 48 2.94 3.48 -19.42
C VAL A 48 2.95 4.96 -19.10
N ALA A 49 2.46 5.35 -17.91
CA ALA A 49 2.50 6.74 -17.45
C ALA A 49 3.88 7.19 -16.94
N ARG A 50 4.93 6.36 -17.09
CA ARG A 50 6.33 6.65 -16.73
C ARG A 50 6.54 7.04 -15.26
N CYS A 51 5.72 6.54 -14.34
CA CYS A 51 5.83 6.80 -12.91
C CYS A 51 6.87 5.90 -12.25
N ALA A 52 6.87 4.60 -12.58
CA ALA A 52 7.82 3.60 -12.07
C ALA A 52 8.69 3.03 -13.20
N VAL A 53 9.73 3.78 -13.58
CA VAL A 53 10.64 3.45 -14.70
C VAL A 53 12.09 3.79 -14.36
N ASP A 54 13.04 3.38 -15.20
CA ASP A 54 14.47 3.67 -15.03
C ASP A 54 14.76 5.16 -14.76
N ALA A 55 14.13 6.06 -15.52
CA ALA A 55 14.32 7.50 -15.38
C ALA A 55 13.86 8.07 -14.02
N THR A 56 12.99 7.36 -13.30
CA THR A 56 12.52 7.73 -11.96
C THR A 56 13.18 6.90 -10.86
N GLY A 57 14.25 6.16 -11.19
CA GLY A 57 14.97 5.30 -10.24
C GLY A 57 14.19 4.06 -9.80
N TRP A 58 13.20 3.64 -10.60
CA TRP A 58 12.35 2.46 -10.41
C TRP A 58 12.47 1.53 -11.63
N SER A 59 13.64 0.91 -11.81
CA SER A 59 13.90 0.06 -12.97
C SER A 59 13.18 -1.28 -12.88
N PRO A 60 12.18 -1.57 -13.72
CA PRO A 60 11.37 -2.80 -13.62
C PRO A 60 12.19 -4.06 -13.92
N ARG A 61 12.00 -5.09 -13.08
CA ARG A 61 12.63 -6.42 -13.16
C ARG A 61 11.64 -7.49 -12.72
N PHE A 62 10.43 -7.50 -13.27
CA PHE A 62 9.38 -8.45 -12.88
C PHE A 62 9.90 -9.89 -12.98
N VAL A 63 9.93 -10.61 -11.85
CA VAL A 63 10.47 -11.96 -11.80
C VAL A 63 9.32 -12.94 -11.90
N THR A 64 9.39 -13.88 -12.84
CA THR A 64 8.34 -14.85 -13.12
C THR A 64 8.87 -16.28 -13.10
N LEU A 65 8.00 -17.22 -12.76
CA LEU A 65 8.21 -18.65 -12.98
C LEU A 65 7.14 -19.15 -13.96
N THR A 66 7.56 -19.83 -15.02
CA THR A 66 6.69 -20.56 -15.94
C THR A 66 6.84 -22.05 -15.70
N ASP A 67 5.72 -22.76 -15.50
CA ASP A 67 5.71 -24.23 -15.48
C ASP A 67 6.07 -24.74 -16.87
N GLU A 68 7.19 -25.46 -17.01
CA GLU A 68 7.67 -25.93 -18.34
C GLU A 68 6.75 -26.97 -18.97
N ARG A 69 5.99 -27.73 -18.17
CA ARG A 69 5.08 -28.77 -18.63
C ARG A 69 3.80 -28.18 -19.22
N THR A 70 3.30 -27.10 -18.64
CA THR A 70 2.07 -26.46 -19.11
C THR A 70 2.31 -25.21 -19.94
N GLY A 71 3.52 -24.63 -19.88
CA GLY A 71 3.86 -23.35 -20.49
C GLY A 71 3.16 -22.15 -19.85
N ARG A 72 2.58 -22.30 -18.65
CA ARG A 72 1.76 -21.27 -18.00
C ARG A 72 2.52 -20.57 -16.89
N LEU A 73 2.19 -19.31 -16.62
CA LEU A 73 2.70 -18.57 -15.48
C LEU A 73 2.29 -19.28 -14.17
N ALA A 74 3.29 -19.68 -13.39
CA ALA A 74 3.12 -20.36 -12.11
C ALA A 74 3.34 -19.42 -10.92
N ALA A 75 4.24 -18.44 -11.04
CA ALA A 75 4.45 -17.42 -10.02
C ALA A 75 4.98 -16.11 -10.63
N ALA A 76 4.74 -14.99 -9.96
CA ALA A 76 5.26 -13.69 -10.35
C ALA A 76 5.45 -12.73 -9.17
N ALA A 77 6.42 -11.83 -9.25
CA ALA A 77 6.67 -10.79 -8.27
C ALA A 77 7.01 -9.45 -8.95
N PRO A 78 6.42 -8.32 -8.53
CA PRO A 78 6.84 -7.00 -8.97
C PRO A 78 8.15 -6.64 -8.28
N VAL A 79 9.24 -6.68 -9.03
CA VAL A 79 10.59 -6.37 -8.54
C VAL A 79 11.15 -5.19 -9.33
N TYR A 80 11.87 -4.31 -8.63
CA TYR A 80 12.49 -3.12 -9.19
C TYR A 80 13.93 -3.01 -8.72
N LEU A 81 14.83 -2.67 -9.64
CA LEU A 81 16.18 -2.20 -9.31
C LEU A 81 16.08 -0.70 -8.97
N LYS A 82 16.51 -0.32 -7.77
CA LYS A 82 16.35 1.02 -7.21
C LYS A 82 17.67 1.76 -7.13
N THR A 83 17.67 3.02 -7.55
CA THR A 83 18.81 3.94 -7.42
C THR A 83 18.66 4.96 -6.28
N HIS A 84 17.54 4.91 -5.55
CA HIS A 84 17.23 5.68 -4.36
C HIS A 84 16.06 5.04 -3.59
N SER A 85 15.85 5.41 -2.32
CA SER A 85 14.75 4.90 -1.49
C SER A 85 13.42 5.68 -1.55
N TYR A 86 13.33 6.76 -2.35
CA TYR A 86 12.07 7.50 -2.48
C TYR A 86 10.92 6.64 -3.04
N GLY A 87 9.75 6.75 -2.41
CA GLY A 87 8.50 6.09 -2.81
C GLY A 87 8.31 4.68 -2.21
N GLU A 88 9.20 4.22 -1.34
CA GLU A 88 9.17 2.87 -0.75
C GLU A 88 8.38 2.79 0.56
N TYR A 89 8.29 3.90 1.29
CA TYR A 89 7.56 4.03 2.58
C TYR A 89 8.00 3.08 3.70
N VAL A 90 9.08 2.33 3.52
CA VAL A 90 9.89 1.75 4.58
C VAL A 90 11.24 2.44 4.53
N PHE A 91 11.50 3.29 5.53
CA PHE A 91 12.65 4.20 5.48
C PHE A 91 13.92 3.50 5.93
N ASP A 92 14.85 3.32 4.99
CA ASP A 92 16.18 2.75 5.16
C ASP A 92 17.30 3.79 4.95
N TRP A 93 16.95 5.08 5.00
CA TRP A 93 17.92 6.18 4.83
C TRP A 93 19.09 6.10 5.81
N ALA A 94 18.84 5.63 7.03
CA ALA A 94 19.88 5.40 8.02
C ALA A 94 20.87 4.31 7.58
N TRP A 95 20.41 3.30 6.84
CA TRP A 95 21.29 2.25 6.29
C TRP A 95 22.08 2.81 5.11
N ALA A 96 21.44 3.52 4.19
CA ALA A 96 22.10 4.18 3.08
C ALA A 96 23.21 5.16 3.55
N ASP A 97 22.92 5.97 4.58
CA ASP A 97 23.89 6.89 5.19
C ASP A 97 25.04 6.12 5.86
N ALA A 98 24.77 5.01 6.56
CA ALA A 98 25.81 4.16 7.13
C ALA A 98 26.74 3.58 6.06
N TYR A 99 26.19 3.11 4.93
CA TYR A 99 26.97 2.65 3.77
C TYR A 99 27.85 3.77 3.21
N GLN A 100 27.27 4.94 2.97
CA GLN A 100 27.98 6.10 2.44
C GLN A 100 29.13 6.55 3.35
N ARG A 101 28.90 6.62 4.68
CA ARG A 101 29.93 6.98 5.67
C ARG A 101 31.11 6.02 5.70
N ASN A 102 30.93 4.78 5.26
CA ASN A 102 31.98 3.76 5.19
C ASN A 102 32.50 3.55 3.76
N GLY A 103 32.12 4.41 2.79
CA GLY A 103 32.60 4.34 1.42
C GLY A 103 32.10 3.13 0.62
N VAL A 104 31.01 2.48 1.06
CA VAL A 104 30.40 1.34 0.36
C VAL A 104 29.12 1.82 -0.33
N PRO A 105 28.90 1.49 -1.63
CA PRO A 105 27.69 1.89 -2.32
C PRO A 105 26.47 1.13 -1.79
N TYR A 106 25.41 1.85 -1.41
CA TYR A 106 24.12 1.24 -1.05
C TYR A 106 23.20 1.04 -2.26
N TYR A 107 23.43 1.72 -3.37
CA TYR A 107 22.65 1.55 -4.59
C TYR A 107 23.55 1.01 -5.72
N PRO A 108 23.02 0.18 -6.63
CA PRO A 108 21.62 -0.22 -6.70
C PRO A 108 21.24 -1.31 -5.68
N LYS A 109 19.94 -1.39 -5.37
CA LYS A 109 19.33 -2.45 -4.57
C LYS A 109 18.12 -3.04 -5.29
N LEU A 110 17.72 -4.26 -4.95
CA LEU A 110 16.47 -4.87 -5.40
C LEU A 110 15.34 -4.59 -4.42
N LEU A 111 14.16 -4.30 -4.96
CA LEU A 111 12.95 -4.03 -4.21
C LEU A 111 11.79 -4.84 -4.78
N CYS A 112 11.21 -5.73 -3.98
CA CYS A 112 9.93 -6.36 -4.25
C CYS A 112 8.81 -5.62 -3.50
N ALA A 113 8.05 -4.81 -4.22
CA ALA A 113 6.98 -3.98 -3.67
C ALA A 113 6.04 -3.48 -4.78
N VAL A 114 4.86 -3.01 -4.40
CA VAL A 114 4.04 -2.17 -5.28
C VAL A 114 4.57 -0.73 -5.21
N PRO A 115 4.95 -0.10 -6.34
CA PRO A 115 5.44 1.27 -6.33
C PRO A 115 4.45 2.25 -5.68
N PHE A 116 5.00 3.15 -4.86
CA PHE A 116 4.28 4.25 -4.22
C PHE A 116 3.07 3.83 -3.38
N THR A 117 3.04 2.57 -2.92
CA THR A 117 1.87 1.95 -2.30
C THR A 117 2.24 1.20 -1.01
N PRO A 118 2.13 1.88 0.15
CA PRO A 118 2.46 1.28 1.44
C PRO A 118 1.27 0.48 1.99
N VAL A 119 0.88 -0.56 1.29
CA VAL A 119 -0.26 -1.40 1.64
C VAL A 119 0.24 -2.82 1.87
N GLN A 120 -0.17 -3.41 2.98
CA GLN A 120 0.14 -4.81 3.28
C GLN A 120 -0.58 -5.73 2.29
N GLY A 121 0.10 -6.77 1.86
CA GLY A 121 -0.48 -7.80 1.02
C GLY A 121 0.58 -8.58 0.27
N THR A 122 0.14 -9.45 -0.62
CA THR A 122 1.01 -10.37 -1.31
C THR A 122 2.11 -9.68 -2.11
N ARG A 123 3.29 -10.28 -2.14
CA ARG A 123 4.43 -9.85 -2.96
C ARG A 123 4.92 -10.94 -3.91
N VAL A 124 4.61 -12.19 -3.58
CA VAL A 124 4.94 -13.39 -4.35
C VAL A 124 3.62 -14.04 -4.77
N LEU A 125 3.10 -13.61 -5.93
CA LEU A 125 1.93 -14.21 -6.55
C LEU A 125 2.30 -15.63 -7.00
N ALA A 126 1.46 -16.62 -6.70
CA ALA A 126 1.77 -18.01 -7.02
C ALA A 126 0.51 -18.85 -7.21
N ALA A 127 0.60 -19.86 -8.08
CA ALA A 127 -0.46 -20.83 -8.30
C ALA A 127 -0.62 -21.76 -7.08
N ASP A 128 0.48 -22.08 -6.41
CA ASP A 128 0.52 -22.93 -5.22
C ASP A 128 1.72 -22.58 -4.33
N ASP A 129 1.82 -23.24 -3.18
CA ASP A 129 2.87 -23.00 -2.19
C ASP A 129 4.27 -23.40 -2.66
N ASP A 130 4.39 -24.40 -3.56
CA ASP A 130 5.69 -24.81 -4.12
C ASP A 130 6.24 -23.71 -5.04
N ALA A 131 5.41 -23.21 -5.96
CA ALA A 131 5.74 -22.09 -6.83
C ALA A 131 6.07 -20.83 -6.02
N ARG A 132 5.34 -20.56 -4.91
CA ARG A 132 5.64 -19.43 -4.01
C ARG A 132 7.02 -19.56 -3.37
N ARG A 133 7.33 -20.72 -2.77
CA ARG A 133 8.63 -21.00 -2.14
C ARG A 133 9.78 -20.89 -3.14
N ARG A 134 9.59 -21.41 -4.36
CA ARG A 134 10.58 -21.34 -5.43
C ARG A 134 10.81 -19.94 -5.95
N LEU A 135 9.75 -19.13 -6.05
CA LEU A 135 9.91 -17.74 -6.46
C LEU A 135 10.63 -16.95 -5.37
N ALA A 136 10.27 -17.11 -4.09
CA ALA A 136 10.99 -16.49 -2.99
C ALA A 136 12.49 -16.86 -2.98
N ALA A 137 12.83 -18.14 -3.14
CA ALA A 137 14.21 -18.59 -3.27
C ALA A 137 14.90 -18.02 -4.52
N THR A 138 14.18 -17.92 -5.65
CA THR A 138 14.68 -17.29 -6.88
C THR A 138 15.01 -15.81 -6.67
N LEU A 139 14.20 -15.07 -5.91
CA LEU A 139 14.47 -13.66 -5.60
C LEU A 139 15.78 -13.49 -4.81
N LEU A 140 16.00 -14.35 -3.80
CA LEU A 140 17.24 -14.36 -3.03
C LEU A 140 18.45 -14.72 -3.89
N ALA A 141 18.36 -15.81 -4.66
CA ALA A 141 19.43 -16.23 -5.56
C ALA A 141 19.76 -15.14 -6.60
N LEU A 142 18.74 -14.45 -7.12
CA LEU A 142 18.93 -13.30 -8.01
C LEU A 142 19.72 -12.18 -7.33
N ALA A 143 19.39 -11.85 -6.07
CA ALA A 143 20.10 -10.82 -5.31
C ALA A 143 21.56 -11.23 -5.02
N GLU A 144 21.79 -12.47 -4.61
CA GLU A 144 23.13 -13.02 -4.34
C GLU A 144 24.03 -13.08 -5.57
N GLN A 145 23.43 -13.29 -6.75
CA GLN A 145 24.16 -13.40 -8.03
C GLN A 145 24.23 -12.08 -8.80
N SER A 146 23.61 -11.01 -8.29
CA SER A 146 23.62 -9.68 -8.90
C SER A 146 24.58 -8.75 -8.17
N ASP A 147 25.10 -7.73 -8.86
CA ASP A 147 25.89 -6.65 -8.26
C ASP A 147 24.96 -5.62 -7.60
N VAL A 148 24.27 -6.05 -6.54
CA VAL A 148 23.34 -5.23 -5.75
C VAL A 148 23.72 -5.29 -4.28
N SER A 149 23.49 -4.20 -3.56
CA SER A 149 23.81 -4.11 -2.14
C SER A 149 22.85 -4.93 -1.26
N SER A 150 21.63 -5.16 -1.74
CA SER A 150 20.53 -5.72 -0.94
C SER A 150 19.30 -6.12 -1.75
N LEU A 151 18.41 -6.89 -1.10
CA LEU A 151 17.05 -7.19 -1.53
C LEU A 151 16.08 -6.83 -0.39
N HIS A 152 15.02 -6.09 -0.72
CA HIS A 152 13.97 -5.72 0.22
C HIS A 152 12.60 -6.17 -0.28
N VAL A 153 11.82 -6.85 0.56
CA VAL A 153 10.43 -7.19 0.31
C VAL A 153 9.57 -6.37 1.27
N LEU A 154 8.77 -5.43 0.77
CA LEU A 154 8.08 -4.45 1.61
C LEU A 154 6.59 -4.72 1.73
N PHE A 155 6.08 -4.68 2.97
CA PHE A 155 4.70 -4.99 3.33
C PHE A 155 4.20 -6.36 2.82
N PRO A 156 5.00 -7.44 2.84
CA PRO A 156 4.49 -8.78 2.57
C PRO A 156 3.41 -9.18 3.59
N THR A 157 2.63 -10.20 3.26
CA THR A 157 1.79 -10.87 4.24
C THR A 157 2.64 -11.48 5.36
N GLU A 158 2.04 -11.78 6.52
CA GLU A 158 2.76 -12.43 7.63
C GLU A 158 3.33 -13.79 7.21
N ALA A 159 2.57 -14.59 6.44
CA ALA A 159 3.02 -15.87 5.92
C ALA A 159 4.23 -15.73 4.99
N GLU A 160 4.25 -14.71 4.13
CA GLU A 160 5.41 -14.42 3.28
C GLU A 160 6.59 -13.88 4.09
N ALA A 161 6.35 -13.05 5.11
CA ALA A 161 7.41 -12.58 6.00
C ALA A 161 8.11 -13.77 6.69
N GLN A 162 7.34 -14.69 7.25
CA GLN A 162 7.86 -15.93 7.85
C GLN A 162 8.59 -16.82 6.82
N LEU A 163 8.12 -16.87 5.58
CA LEU A 163 8.81 -17.56 4.49
C LEU A 163 10.19 -16.96 4.24
N PHE A 164 10.29 -15.63 4.10
CA PHE A 164 11.57 -14.96 3.87
C PHE A 164 12.51 -15.03 5.08
N ASP A 165 11.97 -14.95 6.30
CA ASP A 165 12.73 -15.17 7.54
C ASP A 165 13.35 -16.57 7.60
N SER A 166 12.57 -17.61 7.24
CA SER A 166 13.07 -18.99 7.16
C SER A 166 14.19 -19.19 6.13
N MET A 167 14.34 -18.24 5.19
CA MET A 167 15.42 -18.20 4.20
C MET A 167 16.58 -17.29 4.60
N GLY A 168 16.59 -16.77 5.83
CA GLY A 168 17.67 -15.95 6.39
C GLY A 168 17.56 -14.45 6.13
N MET A 169 16.41 -13.95 5.66
CA MET A 169 16.18 -12.50 5.59
C MET A 169 15.84 -11.94 6.97
N MET A 170 16.34 -10.75 7.28
CA MET A 170 16.00 -10.03 8.51
C MET A 170 14.62 -9.41 8.39
N LEU A 171 13.77 -9.65 9.38
CA LEU A 171 12.47 -8.98 9.47
C LEU A 171 12.58 -7.63 10.20
N ARG A 172 11.82 -6.66 9.68
CA ARG A 172 11.55 -5.40 10.34
C ARG A 172 10.04 -5.24 10.49
N GLN A 173 9.61 -4.75 11.64
CA GLN A 173 8.21 -4.39 11.86
C GLN A 173 8.00 -2.90 11.66
N GLY A 174 6.77 -2.53 11.36
CA GLY A 174 6.26 -1.16 11.36
C GLY A 174 4.82 -1.15 11.84
N VAL A 175 4.28 0.05 12.08
CA VAL A 175 2.90 0.22 12.53
C VAL A 175 2.13 1.04 11.52
N GLN A 176 1.00 0.51 11.09
CA GLN A 176 -0.05 1.24 10.38
C GLN A 176 -1.30 1.34 11.26
N PHE A 177 -2.33 2.00 10.75
CA PHE A 177 -3.60 2.14 11.45
C PHE A 177 -4.74 1.82 10.50
N HIS A 178 -5.54 0.82 10.86
CA HIS A 178 -6.66 0.32 10.08
C HIS A 178 -7.96 0.48 10.86
N TRP A 179 -9.03 0.88 10.20
CA TRP A 179 -10.38 0.88 10.78
C TRP A 179 -11.07 -0.42 10.39
N ILE A 180 -11.72 -1.06 11.37
CA ILE A 180 -12.43 -2.32 11.21
C ILE A 180 -13.92 -2.06 11.36
N ASN A 181 -14.70 -2.58 10.41
CA ASN A 181 -16.15 -2.53 10.44
C ASN A 181 -16.69 -3.64 11.33
N ASP A 182 -17.25 -3.26 12.48
CA ASP A 182 -17.86 -4.20 13.43
C ASP A 182 -19.37 -4.37 13.18
N GLY A 183 -19.75 -4.43 11.89
CA GLY A 183 -21.16 -4.58 11.47
C GLY A 183 -22.00 -3.31 11.66
N TYR A 184 -21.40 -2.13 11.54
CA TYR A 184 -22.12 -0.86 11.72
C TYR A 184 -23.19 -0.67 10.64
N ARG A 185 -24.38 -0.19 11.02
CA ARG A 185 -25.47 0.07 10.05
C ARG A 185 -25.38 1.42 9.35
N HIS A 186 -24.84 2.41 10.05
CA HIS A 186 -24.61 3.77 9.56
C HIS A 186 -23.55 4.45 10.42
N PHE A 187 -23.05 5.61 9.97
CA PHE A 187 -21.94 6.32 10.64
C PHE A 187 -22.21 6.65 12.12
N ASP A 188 -23.44 7.05 12.47
CA ASP A 188 -23.79 7.32 13.86
C ASP A 188 -23.74 6.08 14.78
N ASP A 189 -23.91 4.87 14.22
CA ASP A 189 -23.79 3.60 14.94
C ASP A 189 -22.31 3.41 15.35
N PHE A 190 -21.41 3.59 14.39
CA PHE A 190 -19.96 3.65 14.63
C PHE A 190 -19.58 4.73 15.66
N LEU A 191 -20.09 5.97 15.53
CA LEU A 191 -19.80 7.00 16.53
C LEU A 191 -20.31 6.62 17.93
N GLY A 192 -21.36 5.82 18.00
CA GLY A 192 -21.93 5.27 19.23
C GLY A 192 -20.94 4.40 20.01
N THR A 193 -20.01 3.70 19.34
CA THR A 193 -19.02 2.82 19.98
C THR A 193 -17.80 3.58 20.52
N LEU A 194 -17.56 4.80 20.03
CA LEU A 194 -16.46 5.66 20.48
C LEU A 194 -16.69 6.31 21.85
N GLU A 195 -15.59 6.58 22.54
CA GLU A 195 -15.55 7.39 23.76
C GLU A 195 -16.20 8.77 23.55
N GLN A 196 -16.87 9.28 24.60
CA GLN A 196 -17.71 10.48 24.47
C GLN A 196 -16.95 11.69 23.91
N LYS A 197 -15.71 11.89 24.37
CA LYS A 197 -14.83 12.98 23.90
C LYS A 197 -14.50 12.83 22.42
N LYS A 198 -14.20 11.62 21.95
CA LYS A 198 -13.84 11.34 20.55
C LYS A 198 -15.05 11.54 19.64
N ARG A 199 -16.22 10.98 20.00
CA ARG A 199 -17.49 11.21 19.29
C ARG A 199 -17.83 12.69 19.17
N LYS A 200 -17.75 13.46 20.27
CA LYS A 200 -18.03 14.90 20.27
C LYS A 200 -17.09 15.67 19.35
N ASN A 201 -15.79 15.31 19.34
CA ASN A 201 -14.80 15.94 18.47
C ASN A 201 -15.09 15.68 16.99
N ILE A 202 -15.34 14.42 16.60
CA ILE A 202 -15.68 14.09 15.20
C ILE A 202 -16.90 14.91 14.74
N ARG A 203 -18.00 14.90 15.50
CA ARG A 203 -19.19 15.70 15.18
C ARG A 203 -18.91 17.20 15.04
N ALA A 204 -18.02 17.74 15.88
CA ALA A 204 -17.63 19.15 15.80
C ALA A 204 -16.80 19.44 14.54
N GLU A 205 -15.89 18.54 14.15
CA GLU A 205 -15.10 18.66 12.92
C GLU A 205 -16.00 18.64 11.67
N ARG A 206 -16.94 17.69 11.58
CA ARG A 206 -17.89 17.60 10.44
C ARG A 206 -18.74 18.86 10.33
N ARG A 207 -19.28 19.33 11.46
CA ARG A 207 -20.08 20.55 11.52
C ARG A 207 -19.32 21.79 11.07
N LYS A 208 -18.04 21.95 11.42
CA LYS A 208 -17.23 23.10 10.94
C LYS A 208 -17.14 23.15 9.42
N VAL A 209 -17.02 22.00 8.77
CA VAL A 209 -16.95 21.89 7.31
C VAL A 209 -18.32 22.19 6.68
N HIS A 210 -19.39 21.65 7.25
CA HIS A 210 -20.76 21.94 6.83
C HIS A 210 -21.13 23.42 7.00
N ASP A 211 -20.83 24.03 8.15
CA ASP A 211 -21.13 25.43 8.45
C ASP A 211 -20.31 26.39 7.56
N ALA A 212 -19.19 25.92 6.99
CA ALA A 212 -18.44 26.63 5.95
C ALA A 212 -19.07 26.50 4.55
N GLY A 213 -20.25 25.88 4.42
CA GLY A 213 -20.97 25.73 3.15
C GLY A 213 -20.43 24.63 2.24
N VAL A 214 -19.58 23.73 2.76
CA VAL A 214 -18.97 22.67 1.95
C VAL A 214 -19.92 21.48 1.82
N THR A 215 -20.08 21.00 0.59
CA THR A 215 -20.84 19.80 0.23
C THR A 215 -19.94 18.77 -0.45
N PHE A 216 -20.40 17.52 -0.58
CA PHE A 216 -19.58 16.42 -1.07
C PHE A 216 -20.27 15.62 -2.16
N ARG A 217 -19.49 15.20 -3.17
CA ARG A 217 -19.86 14.18 -4.15
C ARG A 217 -18.93 12.98 -4.01
N ARG A 218 -19.50 11.80 -3.87
CA ARG A 218 -18.79 10.52 -3.92
C ARG A 218 -19.07 9.88 -5.29
N LEU A 219 -18.02 9.68 -6.07
CA LEU A 219 -18.07 9.17 -7.44
C LEU A 219 -17.33 7.84 -7.52
N THR A 220 -17.91 6.86 -8.20
CA THR A 220 -17.32 5.53 -8.41
C THR A 220 -17.38 5.15 -9.89
N GLY A 221 -16.42 4.36 -10.35
CA GLY A 221 -16.38 3.84 -11.72
C GLY A 221 -16.58 4.91 -12.79
N ASP A 222 -17.43 4.62 -13.77
CA ASP A 222 -17.67 5.50 -14.92
C ASP A 222 -18.32 6.85 -14.56
N ALA A 223 -18.80 7.01 -13.32
CA ALA A 223 -19.29 8.31 -12.85
C ALA A 223 -18.15 9.33 -12.69
N ILE A 224 -16.89 8.89 -12.54
CA ILE A 224 -15.73 9.76 -12.47
C ILE A 224 -15.35 10.21 -13.88
N ARG A 225 -15.58 11.50 -14.19
CA ARG A 225 -15.34 12.05 -15.53
C ARG A 225 -13.94 12.67 -15.65
N ASP A 226 -13.51 12.96 -16.87
CA ASP A 226 -12.19 13.57 -17.13
C ASP A 226 -11.97 14.90 -16.37
N ALA A 227 -13.03 15.70 -16.20
CA ALA A 227 -12.98 16.93 -15.43
C ALA A 227 -12.63 16.68 -13.96
N ASP A 228 -13.16 15.60 -13.38
CA ASP A 228 -12.89 15.17 -12.01
C ASP A 228 -11.43 14.71 -11.88
N TRP A 229 -10.92 13.92 -12.84
CA TRP A 229 -9.51 13.50 -12.85
C TRP A 229 -8.54 14.68 -12.95
N ARG A 230 -8.83 15.66 -13.81
CA ARG A 230 -8.03 16.89 -13.91
C ARG A 230 -8.05 17.67 -12.60
N PHE A 231 -9.21 17.77 -11.95
CA PHE A 231 -9.33 18.46 -10.68
C PHE A 231 -8.57 17.75 -9.55
N PHE A 232 -8.74 16.43 -9.44
CA PHE A 232 -8.01 15.61 -8.49
C PHE A 232 -6.50 15.72 -8.69
N SER A 233 -6.01 15.67 -9.93
CA SER A 233 -4.59 15.85 -10.24
C SER A 233 -4.07 17.24 -9.81
N ARG A 234 -4.88 18.31 -9.92
CA ARG A 234 -4.52 19.63 -9.36
C ARG A 234 -4.37 19.58 -7.85
N CYS A 235 -5.35 19.01 -7.15
CA CYS A 235 -5.34 18.84 -5.69
C CYS A 235 -4.10 18.05 -5.23
N TYR A 236 -3.87 16.89 -5.84
CA TYR A 236 -2.73 16.02 -5.55
C TYR A 236 -1.40 16.74 -5.72
N ARG A 237 -1.21 17.45 -6.84
CA ARG A 237 0.02 18.24 -7.08
C ARG A 237 0.16 19.39 -6.09
N GLN A 238 -0.93 19.99 -5.64
CA GLN A 238 -0.89 21.08 -4.68
C GLN A 238 -0.34 20.61 -3.33
N THR A 239 -0.80 19.46 -2.82
CA THR A 239 -0.28 18.87 -1.58
C THR A 239 1.23 18.65 -1.64
N TYR A 240 1.76 18.15 -2.75
CA TYR A 240 3.21 18.00 -2.91
C TYR A 240 3.95 19.34 -2.88
N ARG A 241 3.40 20.39 -3.53
CA ARG A 241 4.00 21.73 -3.50
C ARG A 241 4.01 22.33 -2.09
N ASP A 242 2.92 22.18 -1.34
CA ASP A 242 2.80 22.69 0.02
C ASP A 242 3.82 22.02 0.96
N HIS A 243 4.25 20.80 0.63
CA HIS A 243 5.30 20.05 1.34
C HIS A 243 6.68 20.11 0.66
N TYR A 244 6.90 21.05 -0.28
CA TYR A 244 8.17 21.24 -0.99
C TYR A 244 8.73 19.97 -1.66
N SER A 245 7.83 19.11 -2.15
CA SER A 245 8.15 17.82 -2.76
C SER A 245 7.58 17.70 -4.18
N SER A 246 7.97 16.62 -4.88
CA SER A 246 7.50 16.33 -6.24
C SER A 246 6.60 15.09 -6.24
N PRO A 247 5.46 15.13 -6.95
CA PRO A 247 4.53 14.01 -7.01
C PRO A 247 5.14 12.81 -7.74
N TYR A 248 4.90 11.60 -7.20
CA TYR A 248 5.33 10.35 -7.83
C TYR A 248 4.43 9.91 -9.00
N LEU A 249 3.18 10.37 -8.99
CA LEU A 249 2.13 9.96 -9.92
C LEU A 249 1.66 11.18 -10.72
N ASN A 250 1.06 10.94 -11.87
CA ASN A 250 0.62 12.01 -12.76
C ASN A 250 -0.80 11.77 -13.29
N LEU A 251 -1.32 12.75 -14.04
CA LEU A 251 -2.69 12.70 -14.57
C LEU A 251 -2.90 11.51 -15.51
N GLU A 252 -1.88 11.11 -16.28
CA GLU A 252 -1.97 9.98 -17.19
C GLU A 252 -2.17 8.67 -16.43
N PHE A 253 -1.42 8.46 -15.35
CA PHE A 253 -1.64 7.33 -14.45
C PHE A 253 -3.08 7.28 -13.92
N PHE A 254 -3.59 8.38 -13.36
CA PHE A 254 -4.93 8.40 -12.77
C PHE A 254 -6.04 8.18 -13.81
N ARG A 255 -5.88 8.74 -15.02
CA ARG A 255 -6.81 8.46 -16.14
C ARG A 255 -6.76 7.01 -16.57
N THR A 256 -5.57 6.42 -16.64
CA THR A 256 -5.39 5.03 -17.08
C THR A 256 -6.10 4.08 -16.12
N ILE A 257 -5.84 4.18 -14.81
CA ILE A 257 -6.55 3.34 -13.82
C ILE A 257 -8.05 3.63 -13.80
N GLY A 258 -8.46 4.88 -14.08
CA GLY A 258 -9.87 5.26 -14.23
C GLY A 258 -10.58 4.55 -15.40
N GLN A 259 -9.84 4.17 -16.43
CA GLN A 259 -10.36 3.47 -17.60
C GLN A 259 -10.26 1.94 -17.46
N THR A 260 -9.17 1.45 -16.87
CA THR A 260 -8.85 0.01 -16.84
C THR A 260 -9.34 -0.68 -15.58
N MET A 261 -9.57 0.07 -14.50
CA MET A 261 -10.00 -0.44 -13.19
C MET A 261 -11.10 0.43 -12.55
N PRO A 262 -12.15 0.83 -13.29
CA PRO A 262 -13.16 1.78 -12.79
C PRO A 262 -13.84 1.30 -11.50
N ASP A 263 -14.13 0.01 -11.41
CA ASP A 263 -14.85 -0.58 -10.28
C ASP A 263 -14.05 -0.56 -8.96
N ASN A 264 -12.75 -0.32 -9.03
CA ASN A 264 -11.87 -0.26 -7.86
C ASN A 264 -11.68 1.17 -7.31
N LEU A 265 -12.34 2.19 -7.87
CA LEU A 265 -12.04 3.59 -7.55
C LEU A 265 -13.21 4.33 -6.91
N LEU A 266 -12.89 5.07 -5.85
CA LEU A 266 -13.79 6.02 -5.20
C LEU A 266 -13.12 7.38 -5.15
N LEU A 267 -13.71 8.37 -5.83
CA LEU A 267 -13.29 9.76 -5.77
C LEU A 267 -14.31 10.57 -4.98
N VAL A 268 -13.84 11.24 -3.94
CA VAL A 268 -14.63 12.21 -3.16
C VAL A 268 -14.21 13.61 -3.57
N ILE A 269 -15.17 14.46 -3.94
CA ILE A 269 -14.96 15.87 -4.27
C ILE A 269 -15.72 16.73 -3.27
N ALA A 270 -15.01 17.66 -2.65
CA ALA A 270 -15.57 18.70 -1.80
C ALA A 270 -15.86 19.96 -2.63
N GLU A 271 -17.03 20.55 -2.44
CA GLU A 271 -17.49 21.73 -3.19
C GLU A 271 -17.97 22.84 -2.25
N ALA A 272 -17.54 24.07 -2.50
CA ALA A 272 -18.06 25.28 -1.86
C ALA A 272 -18.65 26.19 -2.95
N ASP A 273 -19.87 26.71 -2.74
CA ASP A 273 -20.61 27.51 -3.74
C ASP A 273 -20.67 26.83 -5.14
N GLY A 274 -20.80 25.50 -5.16
CA GLY A 274 -20.82 24.69 -6.39
C GLY A 274 -19.48 24.57 -7.12
N LYS A 275 -18.36 25.01 -6.50
CA LYS A 275 -17.01 24.91 -7.07
C LYS A 275 -16.19 23.85 -6.33
N PRO A 276 -15.50 22.94 -7.05
CA PRO A 276 -14.60 21.98 -6.42
C PRO A 276 -13.41 22.66 -5.73
N ILE A 277 -13.21 22.37 -4.43
CA ILE A 277 -12.14 22.94 -3.60
C ILE A 277 -11.14 21.92 -3.05
N ALA A 278 -11.54 20.65 -2.94
CA ALA A 278 -10.65 19.58 -2.53
C ALA A 278 -11.12 18.20 -3.02
N SER A 279 -10.24 17.21 -2.98
CA SER A 279 -10.59 15.84 -3.38
C SER A 279 -9.74 14.77 -2.70
N ALA A 280 -10.36 13.62 -2.44
CA ALA A 280 -9.71 12.41 -1.95
C ALA A 280 -9.95 11.26 -2.94
N LEU A 281 -8.90 10.51 -3.29
CA LEU A 281 -9.00 9.27 -4.06
C LEU A 281 -8.68 8.09 -3.14
N ALA A 282 -9.62 7.15 -3.08
CA ALA A 282 -9.43 5.84 -2.51
C ALA A 282 -9.48 4.78 -3.61
N VAL A 283 -8.74 3.71 -3.39
CA VAL A 283 -8.85 2.47 -4.15
C VAL A 283 -9.51 1.45 -3.24
N TYR A 284 -10.38 0.60 -3.74
CA TYR A 284 -11.04 -0.42 -2.92
C TYR A 284 -11.26 -1.70 -3.70
N GLN A 285 -11.47 -2.79 -2.98
CA GLN A 285 -11.78 -4.11 -3.52
C GLN A 285 -12.91 -4.70 -2.69
N ARG A 286 -13.84 -5.35 -3.38
CA ARG A 286 -14.88 -6.17 -2.75
C ARG A 286 -14.49 -7.63 -2.87
N ASP A 287 -14.69 -8.38 -1.80
CA ASP A 287 -14.43 -9.81 -1.84
C ASP A 287 -15.64 -10.58 -2.39
N PRO A 288 -15.45 -11.71 -3.09
CA PRO A 288 -16.55 -12.47 -3.68
C PRO A 288 -17.61 -12.94 -2.67
N GLY A 289 -17.23 -13.08 -1.40
CA GLY A 289 -18.11 -13.49 -0.30
C GLY A 289 -18.85 -12.36 0.41
N GLY A 290 -18.71 -11.12 -0.08
CA GLY A 290 -19.07 -9.91 0.69
C GLY A 290 -17.89 -9.41 1.50
N GLY A 291 -17.96 -8.17 1.98
CA GLY A 291 -16.84 -7.53 2.66
C GLY A 291 -15.86 -6.85 1.71
N GLY A 292 -14.61 -6.75 2.16
CA GLY A 292 -13.48 -6.23 1.41
C GLY A 292 -12.79 -5.04 2.06
N THR A 293 -11.86 -4.42 1.32
CA THR A 293 -10.95 -3.41 1.86
C THR A 293 -10.95 -2.14 1.03
N LEU A 294 -11.03 -1.00 1.72
CA LEU A 294 -10.78 0.32 1.18
C LEU A 294 -9.40 0.81 1.60
N TYR A 295 -8.68 1.41 0.66
CA TYR A 295 -7.36 1.98 0.84
C TYR A 295 -7.44 3.48 0.58
N GLY A 296 -7.30 4.28 1.63
CA GLY A 296 -7.22 5.74 1.51
C GLY A 296 -5.84 6.11 0.98
N ARG A 297 -5.77 6.69 -0.22
CA ARG A 297 -4.48 6.84 -0.91
C ARG A 297 -4.02 8.27 -1.04
N TYR A 298 -4.85 9.12 -1.62
CA TYR A 298 -4.42 10.43 -2.06
C TYR A 298 -5.44 11.48 -1.65
N TRP A 299 -4.94 12.62 -1.20
CA TRP A 299 -5.71 13.77 -0.81
C TRP A 299 -5.05 15.02 -1.38
N GLY A 300 -5.87 16.03 -1.66
CA GLY A 300 -5.37 17.39 -1.71
C GLY A 300 -6.49 18.41 -1.75
N ALA A 301 -6.13 19.66 -1.50
CA ALA A 301 -7.03 20.79 -1.55
C ALA A 301 -6.38 21.94 -2.32
N VAL A 302 -7.19 22.72 -3.02
CA VAL A 302 -6.77 23.99 -3.63
C VAL A 302 -7.21 25.20 -2.79
N GLU A 303 -8.11 24.98 -1.83
CA GLU A 303 -8.52 25.99 -0.85
C GLU A 303 -8.45 25.41 0.57
N HIS A 304 -8.11 26.27 1.52
CA HIS A 304 -8.03 25.87 2.93
C HIS A 304 -9.40 26.04 3.60
N VAL A 305 -9.95 24.94 4.12
CA VAL A 305 -11.08 24.96 5.05
C VAL A 305 -10.71 24.12 6.28
N PRO A 306 -10.88 24.64 7.51
CA PRO A 306 -10.56 23.89 8.72
C PRO A 306 -11.27 22.53 8.75
N CYS A 307 -10.54 21.49 9.12
CA CYS A 307 -11.02 20.10 9.23
C CYS A 307 -11.42 19.41 7.90
N LEU A 308 -11.28 20.08 6.74
CA LEU A 308 -11.70 19.54 5.45
C LEU A 308 -10.98 18.23 5.07
N HIS A 309 -9.70 18.11 5.42
CA HIS A 309 -8.94 16.87 5.25
C HIS A 309 -9.60 15.68 5.96
N PHE A 310 -10.06 15.87 7.21
CA PHE A 310 -10.67 14.78 7.97
C PHE A 310 -12.04 14.40 7.41
N GLU A 311 -12.87 15.39 7.06
CA GLU A 311 -14.17 15.11 6.45
C GLU A 311 -14.02 14.31 5.17
N THR A 312 -13.15 14.76 4.27
CA THR A 312 -13.09 14.21 2.91
C THR A 312 -12.28 12.92 2.82
N ALA A 313 -11.14 12.83 3.53
CA ALA A 313 -10.22 11.70 3.45
C ALA A 313 -10.41 10.65 4.56
N TYR A 314 -11.32 10.88 5.51
CA TYR A 314 -11.66 9.91 6.55
C TYR A 314 -13.16 9.68 6.63
N TYR A 315 -13.96 10.69 6.98
CA TYR A 315 -15.36 10.47 7.33
C TYR A 315 -16.23 10.06 6.13
N GLN A 316 -16.04 10.71 4.96
CA GLN A 316 -16.70 10.31 3.72
C GLN A 316 -16.30 8.88 3.27
N LEU A 317 -15.06 8.47 3.54
CA LEU A 317 -14.57 7.13 3.20
C LEU A 317 -15.08 6.06 4.20
N LEU A 318 -15.15 6.39 5.49
CA LEU A 318 -15.75 5.55 6.51
C LEU A 318 -17.25 5.33 6.26
N GLU A 319 -17.97 6.41 5.92
CA GLU A 319 -19.38 6.32 5.49
C GLU A 319 -19.54 5.38 4.30
N PHE A 320 -18.68 5.54 3.29
CA PHE A 320 -18.69 4.63 2.15
C PHE A 320 -18.41 3.19 2.56
N CYS A 321 -17.42 2.92 3.42
CA CYS A 321 -17.12 1.56 3.88
C CYS A 321 -18.32 0.92 4.56
N ILE A 322 -19.01 1.66 5.43
CA ILE A 322 -20.21 1.20 6.14
C ILE A 322 -21.34 0.91 5.13
N GLU A 323 -21.66 1.86 4.26
CA GLU A 323 -22.73 1.72 3.25
C GLU A 323 -22.45 0.59 2.26
N ALA A 324 -21.18 0.41 1.89
CA ALA A 324 -20.73 -0.62 0.97
C ALA A 324 -20.55 -1.99 1.64
N GLY A 325 -20.60 -2.08 2.97
CA GLY A 325 -20.29 -3.31 3.71
C GLY A 325 -18.85 -3.77 3.50
N LEU A 326 -17.88 -2.86 3.46
CA LEU A 326 -16.45 -3.18 3.47
C LEU A 326 -16.00 -3.42 4.91
N ASP A 327 -15.13 -4.40 5.11
CA ASP A 327 -14.66 -4.84 6.43
C ASP A 327 -13.56 -3.94 6.97
N THR A 328 -12.69 -3.45 6.08
CA THR A 328 -11.46 -2.75 6.48
C THR A 328 -11.28 -1.45 5.71
N PHE A 329 -10.83 -0.42 6.42
CA PHE A 329 -10.27 0.79 5.82
C PHE A 329 -8.82 0.98 6.29
N GLU A 330 -7.88 0.77 5.36
CA GLU A 330 -6.47 1.10 5.56
C GLU A 330 -6.19 2.59 5.30
N GLY A 331 -5.80 3.32 6.35
CA GLY A 331 -5.52 4.75 6.24
C GLY A 331 -4.13 5.12 5.70
N GLY A 332 -3.27 4.14 5.37
CA GLY A 332 -1.88 4.34 4.93
C GLY A 332 -0.86 4.59 6.05
N ALA A 333 0.38 4.93 5.67
CA ALA A 333 1.61 4.81 6.47
C ALA A 333 1.89 5.89 7.55
N GLN A 334 0.91 6.66 8.02
CA GLN A 334 1.16 7.74 9.00
C GLN A 334 0.03 7.94 10.02
N GLY A 335 0.40 8.25 11.27
CA GLY A 335 -0.34 9.15 12.16
C GLY A 335 -1.17 8.53 13.28
N GLU A 336 -0.75 8.78 14.52
CA GLU A 336 -1.51 8.51 15.75
C GLU A 336 -2.85 9.26 15.80
N HIS A 337 -2.99 10.36 15.04
CA HIS A 337 -4.25 11.11 14.94
C HIS A 337 -5.41 10.25 14.41
N LYS A 338 -5.11 9.10 13.80
CA LYS A 338 -6.10 8.12 13.33
C LYS A 338 -6.75 7.33 14.46
N LEU A 339 -6.06 7.13 15.58
CA LEU A 339 -6.64 6.51 16.78
C LEU A 339 -7.88 7.27 17.22
N ALA A 340 -7.80 8.60 17.27
CA ALA A 340 -8.93 9.44 17.65
C ALA A 340 -10.17 9.32 16.74
N ARG A 341 -10.03 8.64 15.60
CA ARG A 341 -11.04 8.44 14.56
C ARG A 341 -11.43 6.97 14.40
N GLY A 342 -11.08 6.11 15.35
CA GLY A 342 -11.50 4.70 15.39
C GLY A 342 -10.59 3.73 14.63
N PHE A 343 -9.43 4.16 14.17
CA PHE A 343 -8.44 3.25 13.58
C PHE A 343 -7.59 2.65 14.70
N LEU A 344 -7.27 1.36 14.60
CA LEU A 344 -6.44 0.63 15.55
C LEU A 344 -5.06 0.34 14.95
N PRO A 345 -4.01 0.23 15.77
CA PRO A 345 -2.68 -0.08 15.29
C PRO A 345 -2.67 -1.48 14.65
N THR A 346 -1.95 -1.62 13.54
CA THR A 346 -1.77 -2.87 12.83
C THR A 346 -0.31 -3.03 12.48
N VAL A 347 0.27 -4.16 12.88
CA VAL A 347 1.68 -4.45 12.61
C VAL A 347 1.84 -4.83 11.15
N THR A 348 2.79 -4.18 10.48
CA THR A 348 3.24 -4.51 9.13
C THR A 348 4.66 -5.01 9.16
N HIS A 349 5.04 -5.82 8.17
CA HIS A 349 6.38 -6.38 8.08
C HIS A 349 7.14 -5.86 6.85
N SER A 350 8.46 -6.02 6.87
CA SER A 350 9.32 -6.02 5.70
C SER A 350 10.48 -6.98 5.91
N ALA A 351 10.94 -7.63 4.85
CA ALA A 351 12.04 -8.58 4.88
C ALA A 351 13.25 -8.03 4.12
N HIS A 352 14.44 -8.21 4.68
CA HIS A 352 15.66 -7.58 4.19
C HIS A 352 16.84 -8.56 4.12
N TRP A 353 17.51 -8.60 2.97
CA TRP A 353 18.80 -9.26 2.79
C TRP A 353 19.84 -8.21 2.40
N LEU A 354 21.01 -8.23 3.03
CA LEU A 354 22.12 -7.32 2.75
C LEU A 354 23.35 -8.13 2.32
N ALA A 355 23.96 -7.77 1.19
CA ALA A 355 25.09 -8.49 0.62
C ALA A 355 26.36 -8.40 1.50
N HIS A 356 26.56 -7.26 2.17
CA HIS A 356 27.77 -7.02 2.95
C HIS A 356 27.62 -7.54 4.39
N PRO A 357 28.41 -8.54 4.84
CA PRO A 357 28.18 -9.22 6.12
C PRO A 357 28.20 -8.29 7.34
N ALA A 358 29.16 -7.36 7.41
CA ALA A 358 29.24 -6.44 8.55
C ALA A 358 28.02 -5.50 8.67
N PHE A 359 27.41 -5.10 7.55
CA PHE A 359 26.18 -4.31 7.55
C PHE A 359 24.98 -5.17 7.92
N SER A 360 24.90 -6.40 7.38
CA SER A 360 23.91 -7.39 7.77
C SER A 360 23.89 -7.60 9.30
N ASP A 361 25.04 -7.88 9.89
CA ASP A 361 25.21 -8.07 11.33
C ASP A 361 24.80 -6.84 12.15
N ALA A 362 25.19 -5.64 11.69
CA ALA A 362 24.87 -4.40 12.38
C ALA A 362 23.37 -4.08 12.32
N VAL A 363 22.74 -4.30 11.17
CA VAL A 363 21.31 -4.10 10.96
C VAL A 363 20.48 -5.13 11.73
N SER A 364 20.88 -6.41 11.75
CA SER A 364 20.21 -7.45 12.55
C SER A 364 20.10 -7.05 14.02
N ARG A 365 21.22 -6.65 14.64
CA ARG A 365 21.25 -6.18 16.04
C ARG A 365 20.46 -4.89 16.28
N PHE A 366 20.29 -4.06 15.25
CA PHE A 366 19.43 -2.88 15.33
C PHE A 366 17.96 -3.29 15.31
N LEU A 367 17.56 -4.17 14.40
CA LEU A 367 16.18 -4.64 14.22
C LEU A 367 15.67 -5.43 15.44
N GLU A 368 16.52 -6.25 16.08
CA GLU A 368 16.21 -6.92 17.34
C GLU A 368 15.80 -5.91 18.44
N ARG A 369 16.50 -4.77 18.53
CA ARG A 369 16.19 -3.71 19.48
C ARG A 369 14.97 -2.89 19.07
N GLU A 370 14.80 -2.63 17.78
CA GLU A 370 13.65 -1.89 17.23
C GLU A 370 12.33 -2.64 17.47
N THR A 371 12.34 -3.98 17.29
CA THR A 371 11.16 -4.85 17.49
C THR A 371 10.57 -4.71 18.90
N ASN A 372 11.42 -4.71 19.94
CA ASN A 372 10.97 -4.53 21.32
C ASN A 372 10.31 -3.16 21.55
N HIS A 373 10.83 -2.10 20.91
CA HIS A 373 10.23 -0.76 21.00
C HIS A 373 8.89 -0.70 20.26
N ILE A 374 8.76 -1.36 19.11
CA ILE A 374 7.50 -1.43 18.36
C ILE A 374 6.43 -2.14 19.16
N HIS A 375 6.74 -3.27 19.80
CA HIS A 375 5.78 -3.97 20.65
C HIS A 375 5.32 -3.09 21.82
N ALA A 376 6.26 -2.45 22.54
CA ALA A 376 5.92 -1.53 23.61
C ALA A 376 5.07 -0.33 23.12
N TYR A 377 5.38 0.19 21.95
CA TYR A 377 4.61 1.27 21.32
C TYR A 377 3.20 0.81 20.93
N VAL A 378 3.04 -0.38 20.35
CA VAL A 378 1.72 -0.95 20.03
C VAL A 378 0.88 -1.17 21.28
N ASP A 379 1.48 -1.66 22.36
CA ASP A 379 0.81 -1.83 23.66
C ASP A 379 0.34 -0.47 24.22
N GLU A 380 1.19 0.56 24.18
CA GLU A 380 0.82 1.93 24.58
C GLU A 380 -0.34 2.48 23.73
N LEU A 381 -0.34 2.24 22.42
CA LEU A 381 -1.43 2.68 21.54
C LEU A 381 -2.73 1.93 21.83
N HIS A 382 -2.67 0.66 22.22
CA HIS A 382 -3.84 -0.11 22.65
C HIS A 382 -4.41 0.39 23.99
N ASP A 383 -3.58 0.85 24.92
CA ASP A 383 -4.04 1.50 26.15
C ASP A 383 -4.84 2.80 25.86
N HIS A 384 -4.55 3.43 24.72
CA HIS A 384 -5.24 4.61 24.21
C HIS A 384 -6.39 4.31 23.21
N ASN A 385 -6.93 3.09 23.26
CA ASN A 385 -8.06 2.65 22.44
C ASN A 385 -9.21 3.69 22.42
N PRO A 386 -9.70 4.10 21.22
CA PRO A 386 -10.72 5.14 21.09
C PRO A 386 -12.16 4.68 21.39
N PHE A 387 -12.40 3.37 21.47
CA PHE A 387 -13.68 2.78 21.76
C PHE A 387 -13.97 2.81 23.26
N LYS A 388 -15.26 2.82 23.61
CA LYS A 388 -15.68 2.69 25.00
C LYS A 388 -15.16 1.36 25.56
N ARG A 389 -14.63 1.38 26.78
CA ARG A 389 -14.40 0.12 27.51
C ARG A 389 -15.75 -0.55 27.71
N GLY A 390 -15.86 -1.82 27.32
CA GLY A 390 -17.05 -2.63 27.62
C GLY A 390 -17.32 -2.60 29.12
N ALA A 391 -18.59 -2.44 29.50
CA ALA A 391 -19.00 -2.91 30.81
C ALA A 391 -19.05 -4.43 30.69
N ASP A 392 -18.09 -5.12 31.32
CA ASP A 392 -18.20 -6.56 31.58
C ASP A 392 -19.51 -6.88 32.31
#